data_AF-A0A7C3TRH9-F1
#
_entry.id   AF-A0A7C3TRH9-F1
#
_cell.length_a   1.000
_cell.length_b   1.000
_cell.length_c   1.000
_cell.angle_alpha   90.00
_cell.angle_beta   90.00
_cell.angle_gamma   90.00
#
_symmetry.space_group_name_H-M   'P 1'
#
loop_
_entity.id
_entity.type
_entity.pdbx_description
1 polymer ?
#
loop_
_entity_poly.entity_id
_entity_poly.type
_entity_poly.pdbx_seq_one_letter_code
_entity_poly.pdbx_strand_id
1 'polypeptide(L)'
;SYKIQVEDQFGNKVTVKGNDIEIIAPVKDTVEIFNTLVDFSKGETFARIRFSITSEEPLKVIIKIYSPRGQLIKDLTNKEELYSDGVYYEDWDATDLNNQPVAPGVYLVYVQAGKFKSVKKIMVVR
;
A
#
# COMPACT_ATOMS: atom_id res chain seq x y z
N SER A 1 -5.82 -27.93 -18.25
CA SER A 1 -4.64 -27.92 -19.14
C SER A 1 -4.72 -26.69 -20.03
N TYR A 2 -3.79 -25.75 -19.86
CA TYR A 2 -3.78 -24.52 -20.66
C TYR A 2 -2.91 -24.69 -21.91
N LYS A 3 -3.22 -23.94 -22.96
CA LYS A 3 -2.40 -23.87 -24.18
C LYS A 3 -1.90 -22.45 -24.32
N ILE A 4 -0.58 -22.28 -24.38
CA ILE A 4 0.03 -20.99 -24.71
C ILE A 4 0.40 -21.04 -26.18
N GLN A 5 -0.03 -20.03 -26.93
CA GLN A 5 0.36 -19.81 -28.32
C GLN A 5 1.26 -18.59 -28.37
N VAL A 6 2.46 -18.77 -28.93
CA VAL A 6 3.39 -17.68 -29.18
C VAL A 6 3.48 -17.49 -30.69
N GLU A 7 3.34 -16.25 -31.14
CA GLU A 7 3.46 -15.84 -32.55
C GLU A 7 4.73 -15.00 -32.71
N ASP A 8 5.58 -15.35 -33.67
CA ASP A 8 6.75 -14.53 -33.99
C ASP A 8 6.35 -13.31 -34.85
N GLN A 9 7.30 -12.40 -35.05
CA GLN A 9 7.09 -11.18 -35.83
C GLN A 9 6.80 -11.43 -37.33
N PHE A 10 6.91 -12.67 -37.80
CA PHE A 10 6.60 -13.09 -39.17
C PHE A 10 5.26 -13.86 -39.25
N GLY A 11 4.52 -13.96 -38.14
CA GLY A 11 3.21 -14.60 -38.08
C GLY A 11 3.26 -16.11 -37.84
N ASN A 12 4.43 -16.69 -37.56
CA ASN A 12 4.53 -18.12 -37.29
C ASN A 12 4.11 -18.43 -35.85
N LYS A 13 3.21 -19.40 -35.69
CA LYS A 13 2.62 -19.78 -34.39
C LYS A 13 3.20 -21.08 -33.86
N VAL A 14 3.72 -21.05 -32.64
CA VAL A 14 4.14 -22.24 -31.89
C VAL A 14 3.20 -22.44 -30.71
N THR A 15 2.66 -23.65 -30.58
CA THR A 15 1.80 -24.04 -29.44
C THR A 15 2.58 -24.94 -28.50
N VAL A 16 2.78 -24.49 -27.26
CA VAL A 16 3.43 -25.29 -26.22
C VAL A 16 2.37 -25.80 -25.25
N LYS A 17 2.36 -27.11 -25.02
CA LYS A 17 1.54 -27.77 -23.99
C LYS A 17 2.45 -28.08 -22.81
N GLY A 18 2.33 -27.34 -21.72
CA GLY A 18 3.00 -27.62 -20.46
C GLY A 18 1.96 -28.04 -19.41
N ASN A 19 2.27 -29.07 -18.62
CA ASN A 19 1.42 -29.49 -17.50
C ASN A 19 1.84 -28.91 -16.15
N ASP A 20 3.04 -28.33 -16.00
CA ASP A 20 3.44 -27.64 -14.78
C ASP A 20 4.28 -26.41 -15.16
N ILE A 21 3.59 -25.31 -15.46
CA ILE A 21 4.18 -23.97 -15.36
C ILE A 21 3.34 -23.30 -14.30
N GLU A 22 3.83 -23.27 -13.06
CA GLU A 22 3.44 -22.20 -12.16
C GLU A 22 3.89 -20.91 -12.85
N ILE A 23 2.93 -20.20 -13.44
CA ILE A 23 3.10 -18.77 -13.60
C ILE A 23 3.33 -18.32 -12.17
N ILE A 24 4.58 -18.00 -11.79
CA ILE A 24 4.82 -17.13 -10.67
C ILE A 24 4.19 -15.82 -11.12
N ALA A 25 2.87 -15.72 -10.96
CA ALA A 25 2.15 -14.49 -11.18
C ALA A 25 2.92 -13.48 -10.34
N PRO A 26 3.41 -12.37 -10.92
CA PRO A 26 4.05 -11.35 -10.12
C PRO A 26 3.07 -11.06 -8.99
N VAL A 27 3.56 -11.28 -7.76
CA VAL A 27 2.84 -11.22 -6.49
C VAL A 27 1.62 -10.29 -6.62
N LYS A 28 0.43 -10.89 -6.56
CA LYS A 28 -0.85 -10.23 -6.82
C LYS A 28 -1.26 -9.25 -5.71
N ASP A 29 -0.40 -9.06 -4.71
CA ASP A 29 -0.57 -8.15 -3.59
C ASP A 29 -0.30 -6.70 -4.05
N THR A 30 -1.33 -6.06 -4.62
CA THR A 30 -1.27 -4.64 -4.96
C THR A 30 -1.94 -3.82 -3.87
N VAL A 31 -1.19 -2.91 -3.24
CA VAL A 31 -1.76 -1.92 -2.31
C VAL A 31 -1.73 -0.53 -2.94
N GLU A 32 -2.89 -0.02 -3.32
CA GLU A 32 -3.02 1.33 -3.85
C GLU A 32 -3.33 2.32 -2.73
N ILE A 33 -2.46 3.32 -2.57
CA ILE A 33 -2.66 4.41 -1.61
C ILE A 33 -3.10 5.65 -2.36
N PHE A 34 -4.24 6.19 -1.95
CA PHE A 34 -4.81 7.43 -2.50
C PHE A 34 -4.24 8.62 -1.73
N ASN A 35 -3.82 9.65 -2.46
CA ASN A 35 -3.30 10.88 -1.84
C ASN A 35 -4.41 11.56 -1.05
N THR A 36 -4.16 11.84 0.22
CA THR A 36 -5.02 12.70 1.05
C THR A 36 -4.24 13.97 1.35
N LEU A 37 -4.71 15.10 0.79
CA LEU A 37 -4.37 16.42 1.31
C LEU A 37 -5.15 16.57 2.62
N VAL A 38 -4.48 16.98 3.70
CA VAL A 38 -5.16 17.22 4.97
C VAL A 38 -5.18 18.71 5.20
N ASP A 39 -6.35 19.31 5.06
CA ASP A 39 -6.55 20.74 5.26
C ASP A 39 -7.27 20.96 6.60
N PHE A 40 -6.47 21.02 7.68
CA PHE A 40 -7.00 21.21 9.04
C PHE A 40 -7.78 22.52 9.21
N SER A 41 -7.61 23.48 8.30
CA SER A 41 -8.38 24.73 8.29
C SER A 41 -9.83 24.55 7.87
N LYS A 42 -10.18 23.41 7.24
CA LYS A 42 -11.53 23.07 6.76
C LYS A 42 -12.32 22.16 7.70
N GLY A 43 -11.80 21.87 8.90
CA GLY A 43 -12.43 20.99 9.87
C GLY A 43 -12.09 19.50 9.70
N GLU A 44 -11.19 19.15 8.78
CA GLU A 44 -10.58 17.83 8.75
C GLU A 44 -9.62 17.69 9.95
N THR A 45 -9.83 16.69 10.81
CA THR A 45 -8.99 16.46 12.00
C THR A 45 -8.01 15.31 11.83
N PHE A 46 -8.00 14.66 10.66
CA PHE A 46 -7.14 13.52 10.38
C PHE A 46 -6.90 13.34 8.88
N ALA A 47 -5.78 12.71 8.56
CA ALA A 47 -5.48 12.15 7.26
C ALA A 47 -6.01 10.74 7.15
N ARG A 48 -6.86 10.48 6.15
CA ARG A 48 -7.30 9.11 5.84
C ARG A 48 -6.35 8.44 4.86
N ILE A 49 -5.77 7.32 5.27
CA ILE A 49 -4.92 6.46 4.45
C ILE A 49 -5.80 5.31 3.95
N ARG A 50 -6.28 5.43 2.70
CA ARG A 50 -7.01 4.35 2.03
C ARG A 50 -6.03 3.36 1.43
N PHE A 51 -6.27 2.06 1.63
CA PHE A 51 -5.51 1.00 0.98
C PHE A 51 -6.41 -0.17 0.58
N SER A 52 -6.10 -0.81 -0.55
CA SER A 52 -6.75 -2.03 -1.00
C SER A 52 -5.82 -3.21 -0.83
N ILE A 53 -6.36 -4.38 -0.50
CA ILE A 53 -5.64 -5.64 -0.51
C ILE A 53 -6.29 -6.53 -1.53
N THR A 54 -5.46 -7.13 -2.37
CA THR A 54 -5.87 -8.21 -3.27
C THR A 54 -4.96 -9.39 -3.02
N SER A 55 -5.40 -10.31 -2.17
CA SER A 55 -4.64 -11.48 -1.74
C SER A 55 -5.59 -12.65 -1.47
N GLU A 56 -5.15 -13.86 -1.77
CA GLU A 56 -5.90 -15.10 -1.50
C GLU A 56 -5.88 -15.45 -0.01
N GLU A 57 -4.81 -15.07 0.69
CA GLU A 57 -4.63 -15.31 2.13
C GLU A 57 -4.64 -13.97 2.91
N PRO A 58 -5.16 -13.94 4.16
CA PRO A 58 -5.07 -12.77 5.02
C PRO A 58 -3.61 -12.37 5.30
N LEU A 59 -3.32 -11.07 5.24
CA LEU A 59 -1.96 -10.53 5.43
C LEU A 59 -1.93 -9.47 6.52
N LYS A 60 -0.79 -9.38 7.20
CA LYS A 60 -0.50 -8.26 8.09
C LYS A 60 -0.09 -7.04 7.27
N VAL A 61 -0.67 -5.88 7.60
CA VAL A 61 -0.32 -4.60 6.99
C VAL A 61 0.43 -3.74 8.00
N ILE A 62 1.61 -3.29 7.62
CA ILE A 62 2.42 -2.34 8.40
C ILE A 62 2.18 -0.95 7.83
N ILE A 63 1.78 0.00 8.67
CA ILE A 63 1.56 1.39 8.27
C ILE A 63 2.33 2.28 9.24
N LYS A 64 3.30 3.01 8.71
CA LYS A 64 4.19 3.87 9.50
C LYS A 64 4.34 5.23 8.85
N ILE A 65 4.44 6.25 9.68
CA ILE A 65 4.60 7.64 9.24
C ILE A 65 5.98 8.11 9.65
N TYR A 66 6.69 8.70 8.70
CA TYR A 66 8.06 9.18 8.89
C TYR A 66 8.17 10.66 8.55
N SER A 67 9.11 11.34 9.21
CA SER A 67 9.54 12.67 8.80
C SER A 67 10.34 12.61 7.48
N PRO A 68 10.57 13.75 6.80
CA PRO A 68 11.45 13.79 5.61
C PRO A 68 12.88 13.31 5.87
N ARG A 69 13.33 13.33 7.13
CA ARG A 69 14.65 12.84 7.54
C ARG A 69 14.65 11.33 7.86
N GLY A 70 13.52 10.64 7.68
CA GLY A 70 13.39 9.20 7.96
C GLY A 70 13.17 8.85 9.43
N GLN A 71 12.90 9.83 10.30
CA GLN A 71 12.55 9.56 11.69
C GLN A 71 11.11 9.04 11.79
N LEU A 72 10.88 7.98 12.57
CA LEU A 72 9.53 7.47 12.83
C LEU A 72 8.72 8.51 13.64
N ILE A 73 7.57 8.90 13.11
CA ILE A 73 6.63 9.85 13.70
C ILE A 73 5.44 9.14 14.31
N LYS A 74 4.86 8.14 13.62
CA LYS A 74 3.74 7.35 14.13
C LYS A 74 3.81 5.92 13.59
N ASP A 75 3.36 4.96 14.38
CA ASP A 75 3.09 3.59 13.93
C ASP A 75 1.57 3.36 14.05
N LEU A 76 0.93 3.16 12.90
CA LEU A 76 -0.52 2.91 12.78
C LEU A 76 -0.81 1.42 12.54
N THR A 77 0.21 0.56 12.66
CA THR A 77 0.05 -0.88 12.44
C THR A 77 -0.83 -1.49 13.52
N ASN A 78 -1.99 -2.02 13.13
CA ASN A 78 -2.73 -2.93 14.01
C ASN A 78 -1.96 -4.26 14.14
N LYS A 79 -1.50 -4.58 15.35
CA LYS A 79 -0.59 -5.72 15.57
C LYS A 79 -1.30 -7.06 15.55
N GLU A 80 -2.58 -7.07 15.89
CA GLU A 80 -3.41 -8.27 16.07
C GLU A 80 -4.27 -8.58 14.83
N GLU A 81 -4.39 -7.62 13.90
CA GLU A 81 -5.25 -7.74 12.73
C GLU A 81 -4.52 -8.36 11.52
N LEU A 82 -5.23 -9.25 10.85
CA LEU A 82 -4.91 -9.76 9.53
C LEU A 82 -6.02 -9.30 8.59
N TYR A 83 -5.64 -8.73 7.46
CA TYR A 83 -6.56 -8.15 6.50
C TYR A 83 -6.68 -9.09 5.29
N SER A 84 -7.92 -9.42 4.92
CA SER A 84 -8.25 -10.22 3.73
C SER A 84 -8.36 -9.34 2.48
N ASP A 85 -8.79 -9.91 1.35
CA ASP A 85 -9.18 -9.14 0.16
C ASP A 85 -10.23 -8.08 0.51
N GLY A 86 -9.97 -6.82 0.15
CA GLY A 86 -10.86 -5.72 0.51
C GLY A 86 -10.25 -4.32 0.46
N VAL A 87 -11.05 -3.34 0.87
CA VAL A 87 -10.65 -1.92 0.98
C VAL A 87 -10.72 -1.50 2.44
N TYR A 88 -9.66 -0.87 2.90
CA TYR A 88 -9.45 -0.50 4.30
C TYR A 88 -8.96 0.95 4.42
N TYR A 89 -9.03 1.45 5.65
CA TYR A 89 -8.69 2.83 6.00
C TYR A 89 -7.98 2.86 7.34
N GLU A 90 -6.92 3.64 7.43
CA GLU A 90 -6.35 4.08 8.71
C GLU A 90 -6.35 5.60 8.77
N ASP A 91 -6.62 6.16 9.93
CA ASP A 91 -6.69 7.60 10.13
C ASP A 91 -5.49 8.09 10.97
N TRP A 92 -4.84 9.17 10.52
CA TRP A 92 -3.76 9.84 11.26
C TRP A 92 -4.12 11.27 11.60
N ASP A 93 -4.22 11.56 12.89
CA ASP A 93 -4.56 12.88 13.44
C ASP A 93 -3.42 13.91 13.41
N ALA A 94 -2.38 13.70 12.58
CA ALA A 94 -1.17 14.51 12.54
C ALA A 94 -0.46 14.66 13.90
N THR A 95 -0.47 13.60 14.72
CA THR A 95 0.32 13.54 15.96
C THR A 95 1.53 12.62 15.86
N ASP A 96 2.51 12.79 16.75
CA ASP A 96 3.66 11.89 16.90
C ASP A 96 3.36 10.73 17.88
N LEU A 97 4.39 9.93 18.21
CA LEU A 97 4.31 8.82 19.16
C LEU A 97 3.92 9.24 20.59
N ASN A 98 4.14 10.51 20.96
CA ASN A 98 3.75 11.08 22.24
C ASN A 98 2.37 11.76 22.18
N ASN A 99 1.63 11.54 21.09
CA ASN A 99 0.37 12.20 20.77
C ASN A 99 0.49 13.74 20.71
N GLN A 100 1.68 14.26 20.40
CA GLN A 100 1.88 15.69 20.22
C GLN A 100 1.68 16.08 18.76
N PRO A 101 1.00 17.21 18.47
CA PRO A 101 0.80 17.68 17.10
C PRO A 101 2.14 17.91 16.38
N VAL A 102 2.28 17.37 15.18
CA VAL A 102 3.51 17.54 14.38
C VAL A 102 3.56 18.91 13.71
N ALA A 103 4.74 19.38 13.29
CA ALA A 103 4.84 20.65 12.57
C ALA A 103 4.20 20.56 11.17
N PRO A 104 3.71 21.69 10.59
CA PRO A 104 3.34 21.73 9.18
C PRO A 104 4.51 21.27 8.29
N GLY A 105 4.21 20.54 7.22
CA GLY A 105 5.22 20.01 6.32
C GLY A 105 4.85 18.69 5.66
N VAL A 106 5.80 18.14 4.91
CA VAL A 106 5.64 16.84 4.25
C VAL A 106 6.03 15.72 5.20
N TYR A 107 5.26 14.66 5.21
CA TYR A 107 5.53 13.39 5.89
C TYR A 107 5.41 12.23 4.91
N LEU A 108 6.03 11.11 5.24
CA LEU A 108 6.06 9.91 4.40
C LEU A 108 5.26 8.79 5.06
N VAL A 109 4.19 8.35 4.40
CA VAL A 109 3.44 7.15 4.78
C VAL A 109 4.09 5.95 4.09
N TYR A 110 4.67 5.07 4.89
CA TYR A 110 5.17 3.77 4.48
C TYR A 110 4.09 2.72 4.72
N VAL A 111 3.77 1.92 3.69
CA VAL A 111 2.89 0.77 3.80
C VAL A 111 3.61 -0.47 3.31
N GLN A 112 3.47 -1.57 4.05
CA GLN A 112 3.96 -2.88 3.65
C GLN A 112 2.91 -3.95 3.94
N ALA A 113 2.63 -4.79 2.94
CA ALA A 113 1.79 -5.98 3.06
C ALA A 113 2.52 -7.13 2.36
N GLY A 114 2.88 -8.19 3.10
CA GLY A 114 3.72 -9.25 2.56
C GLY A 114 5.02 -8.71 1.94
N LYS A 115 5.21 -8.96 0.63
CA LYS A 115 6.36 -8.49 -0.15
C LYS A 115 6.16 -7.08 -0.73
N PHE A 116 4.93 -6.60 -0.80
CA PHE A 116 4.61 -5.28 -1.31
C PHE A 116 5.10 -4.19 -0.36
N LYS A 117 5.68 -3.12 -0.91
CA LYS A 117 6.08 -1.92 -0.17
C LYS A 117 5.76 -0.67 -0.99
N SER A 118 5.25 0.36 -0.32
CA SER A 118 4.97 1.65 -0.94
C SER A 118 5.24 2.80 0.01
N VAL A 119 5.63 3.94 -0.55
CA VAL A 119 5.80 5.19 0.17
C VAL A 119 5.00 6.28 -0.54
N LYS A 120 4.16 6.99 0.21
CA LYS A 120 3.44 8.17 -0.27
C LYS A 120 3.77 9.39 0.58
N LYS A 121 3.65 10.56 -0.04
CA LYS A 121 3.77 11.84 0.65
C LYS A 121 2.40 12.29 1.13
N ILE A 122 2.38 12.82 2.34
CA ILE A 122 1.25 13.52 2.94
C ILE A 122 1.75 14.91 3.33
N MET A 123 0.93 15.93 3.11
CA MET A 123 1.22 17.29 3.53
C MET A 123 0.29 17.67 4.68
N VAL A 124 0.88 18.12 5.79
CA VAL A 124 0.19 18.73 6.91
C VAL A 124 0.25 20.24 6.72
N VAL A 125 -0.91 20.89 6.60
CA VAL A 125 -1.05 22.35 6.61
C VAL A 125 -1.83 22.79 7.84
N ARG A 126 -1.66 24.04 8.28
CA ARG A 126 -2.40 24.64 9.40
C ARG A 126 -2.87 26.02 9.01
#